data_AF-A0A961NA51-F1
#
_entry.id   AF-A0A961NA51-F1
#
_cell.length_a   1.000
_cell.length_b   1.000
_cell.length_c   1.000
_cell.angle_alpha   90.00
_cell.angle_beta   90.00
_cell.angle_gamma   90.00
#
_symmetry.space_group_name_H-M   'P 1'
#
loop_
_entity.id
_entity.type
_entity.pdbx_description
1 polymer ?
#
loop_
_entity_poly.entity_id
_entity_poly.type
_entity_poly.pdbx_seq_one_letter_code
_entity_poly.pdbx_strand_id
1 'polypeptide(L)'
;MKLKVAVQMDPIARINIRGDSTFALLLEAQKRGHELSYYTPDRLSLRGKDVVAPVQPLAVRDEAGNHFTLGEPKRVALESFDVVLLRQDPPFDLAYITSTHLLERIHPNTLVVNDPASVRNAPEKIFVMNFPELMPPTLISRDLDEINSFRAEHGAVVMKPLHGHGGAAVFRVMPQDMNFGSLFDMFSVTFREPWVIQRFLPEVKHGDKRIILVDG
;
A
#
# COMPACT_ATOMS: atom_id res chain seq x y z
N MET A 1 26.75 4.44 12.13
CA MET A 1 26.78 2.96 12.13
C MET A 1 26.37 2.49 10.74
N LYS A 2 27.12 1.56 10.14
CA LYS A 2 26.74 0.94 8.86
C LYS A 2 25.64 -0.09 9.13
N LEU A 3 24.60 -0.10 8.30
CA LEU A 3 23.45 -1.02 8.42
C LEU A 3 23.35 -1.83 7.14
N LYS A 4 22.81 -3.04 7.25
CA LYS A 4 22.34 -3.86 6.13
C LYS A 4 20.85 -3.63 5.97
N VAL A 5 20.47 -3.02 4.86
CA VAL A 5 19.10 -2.68 4.52
C VAL A 5 18.66 -3.53 3.33
N ALA A 6 17.68 -4.38 3.54
CA ALA A 6 16.98 -5.05 2.46
C ALA A 6 15.75 -4.22 2.04
N VAL A 7 15.50 -4.10 0.75
CA VAL A 7 14.26 -3.52 0.22
C VAL A 7 13.46 -4.60 -0.49
N GLN A 8 12.22 -4.79 -0.02
CA GLN A 8 11.19 -5.55 -0.71
C GLN A 8 10.36 -4.57 -1.53
N MET A 9 10.47 -4.62 -2.85
CA MET A 9 9.74 -3.71 -3.73
C MET A 9 9.42 -4.37 -5.08
N ASP A 10 8.53 -3.75 -5.84
CA ASP A 10 8.31 -4.05 -7.25
C ASP A 10 9.60 -3.92 -8.08
N PRO A 11 9.65 -4.50 -9.30
CA PRO A 11 10.85 -4.48 -10.13
C PRO A 11 11.49 -3.08 -10.25
N ILE A 12 12.66 -2.90 -9.62
CA ILE A 12 13.38 -1.61 -9.59
C ILE A 12 13.68 -1.08 -11.01
N ALA A 13 13.78 -1.98 -12.00
CA ALA A 13 13.96 -1.62 -13.40
C ALA A 13 12.80 -0.81 -14.00
N ARG A 14 11.60 -0.87 -13.41
CA ARG A 14 10.37 -0.30 -13.97
C ARG A 14 9.95 1.02 -13.32
N ILE A 15 10.64 1.47 -12.28
CA ILE A 15 10.23 2.64 -11.51
C ILE A 15 10.49 3.95 -12.26
N ASN A 16 9.72 4.99 -11.91
CA ASN A 16 10.01 6.36 -12.32
C ASN A 16 10.77 7.09 -11.18
N ILE A 17 12.09 7.19 -11.33
CA ILE A 17 12.97 7.73 -10.28
C ILE A 17 12.65 9.17 -9.85
N ARG A 18 11.93 9.96 -10.67
CA ARG A 18 11.58 11.36 -10.31
C ARG A 18 10.53 11.45 -9.20
N GLY A 19 9.64 10.45 -9.09
CA GLY A 19 8.53 10.44 -8.14
C GLY A 19 8.54 9.27 -7.17
N ASP A 20 9.53 8.37 -7.30
CA ASP A 20 9.59 7.15 -6.51
C ASP A 20 10.19 7.42 -5.13
N SER A 21 9.34 7.33 -4.10
CA SER A 21 9.76 7.54 -2.71
C SER A 21 10.65 6.40 -2.18
N THR A 22 10.52 5.18 -2.69
CA THR A 22 11.42 4.07 -2.34
C THR A 22 12.82 4.38 -2.84
N PHE A 23 12.95 4.90 -4.06
CA PHE A 23 14.22 5.29 -4.64
C PHE A 23 14.91 6.42 -3.87
N ALA A 24 14.14 7.44 -3.45
CA ALA A 24 14.66 8.50 -2.59
C ALA A 24 15.25 7.97 -1.27
N LEU A 25 14.57 7.00 -0.64
CA LEU A 25 15.07 6.33 0.56
C LEU A 25 16.36 5.54 0.30
N LEU A 26 16.44 4.84 -0.84
CA LEU A 26 17.64 4.07 -1.23
C LEU A 26 18.84 4.99 -1.49
N LEU A 27 18.64 6.12 -2.18
CA LEU A 27 19.70 7.11 -2.41
C LEU A 27 20.26 7.64 -1.09
N GLU A 28 19.39 8.03 -0.16
CA GLU A 28 19.81 8.54 1.15
C GLU A 28 20.49 7.45 1.99
N ALA A 29 19.98 6.22 1.96
CA ALA A 29 20.59 5.11 2.69
C ALA A 29 22.00 4.79 2.15
N GLN A 30 22.19 4.78 0.82
CA GLN A 30 23.50 4.61 0.20
C GLN A 30 24.45 5.77 0.53
N LYS A 31 23.96 7.01 0.52
CA LYS A 31 24.74 8.21 0.88
C LYS A 31 25.27 8.14 2.32
N ARG A 32 24.51 7.53 3.24
CA ARG A 32 24.93 7.27 4.62
C ARG A 32 25.89 6.07 4.76
N GLY A 33 26.20 5.39 3.67
CA GLY A 33 27.12 4.26 3.63
C GLY A 33 26.51 2.92 4.02
N HIS A 34 25.18 2.80 4.07
CA HIS A 34 24.50 1.52 4.33
C HIS A 34 24.66 0.55 3.16
N GLU A 35 24.68 -0.75 3.46
CA GLU A 35 24.64 -1.83 2.47
C GLU A 35 23.19 -2.04 2.02
N LEU A 36 22.93 -1.90 0.73
CA LEU A 36 21.60 -2.14 0.16
C LEU A 36 21.54 -3.53 -0.46
N SER A 37 20.42 -4.21 -0.22
CA SER A 37 20.05 -5.45 -0.89
C SER A 37 18.62 -5.38 -1.37
N TYR A 38 18.34 -6.00 -2.50
CA TYR A 38 17.05 -5.94 -3.18
C TYR A 38 16.51 -7.34 -3.39
N TYR A 39 15.19 -7.49 -3.24
CA TYR A 39 14.43 -8.64 -3.70
C TYR A 39 12.97 -8.25 -3.98
N THR A 40 12.28 -9.06 -4.77
CA THR A 40 10.84 -8.87 -5.04
C THR A 40 9.99 -9.74 -4.12
N PRO A 41 8.74 -9.33 -3.81
CA PRO A 41 7.87 -10.06 -2.89
C PRO A 41 7.64 -11.53 -3.24
N ASP A 42 7.52 -11.86 -4.55
CA ASP A 42 7.31 -13.21 -5.07
C ASP A 42 8.47 -14.18 -4.78
N ARG A 43 9.61 -13.65 -4.33
CA ARG A 43 10.81 -14.43 -4.02
C ARG A 43 10.99 -14.72 -2.54
N LEU A 44 10.10 -14.20 -1.69
CA LEU A 44 10.10 -14.49 -0.27
C LEU A 44 9.68 -15.95 -0.04
N SER A 45 10.37 -16.62 0.89
CA SER A 45 10.11 -18.03 1.20
C SER A 45 10.23 -18.29 2.69
N LEU A 46 9.37 -19.15 3.22
CA LEU A 46 9.52 -19.71 4.57
C LEU A 46 10.08 -21.13 4.45
N ARG A 47 11.32 -21.35 4.88
CA ARG A 47 11.96 -22.67 4.89
C ARG A 47 12.11 -23.14 6.33
N GLY A 48 11.18 -23.97 6.78
CA GLY A 48 11.07 -24.33 8.19
C GLY A 48 10.70 -23.08 8.99
N LYS A 49 11.61 -22.62 9.85
CA LYS A 49 11.43 -21.38 10.61
C LYS A 49 12.03 -20.15 9.93
N ASP A 50 12.93 -20.33 8.97
CA ASP A 50 13.73 -19.24 8.41
C ASP A 50 13.00 -18.55 7.26
N VAL A 51 12.86 -17.23 7.36
CA VAL A 51 12.40 -16.38 6.25
C VAL A 51 13.59 -16.06 5.37
N VAL A 52 13.56 -16.52 4.12
CA VAL A 52 14.67 -16.41 3.17
C VAL A 52 14.24 -15.80 1.85
N ALA A 53 15.16 -15.12 1.18
CA ALA A 53 14.98 -14.63 -0.18
C ALA A 53 16.32 -14.68 -0.96
N PRO A 54 16.29 -14.86 -2.29
CA PRO A 54 17.43 -14.59 -3.16
C PRO A 54 17.64 -13.08 -3.27
N VAL A 55 18.45 -12.51 -2.38
CA VAL A 55 18.73 -11.07 -2.37
C VAL A 55 19.87 -10.74 -3.33
N GLN A 56 19.82 -9.56 -3.92
CA GLN A 56 20.89 -9.03 -4.78
C GLN A 56 21.49 -7.78 -4.12
N PRO A 57 22.82 -7.67 -4.00
CA PRO A 57 23.45 -6.40 -3.63
C PRO A 57 22.99 -5.30 -4.60
N LEU A 58 22.60 -4.15 -4.05
CA LEU A 58 22.04 -3.05 -4.82
C LEU A 58 22.96 -1.83 -4.71
N ALA A 59 23.22 -1.19 -5.85
CA ALA A 59 23.72 0.17 -5.92
C ALA A 59 22.73 1.03 -6.71
N VAL A 60 22.46 2.25 -6.26
CA VAL A 60 21.52 3.18 -6.90
C VAL A 60 22.20 4.49 -7.31
N ARG A 61 21.69 5.13 -8.35
CA ARG A 61 22.22 6.39 -8.92
C ARG A 61 21.08 7.25 -9.45
N ASP A 62 21.07 8.55 -9.17
CA ASP A 62 20.06 9.46 -9.72
C ASP A 62 20.37 9.79 -11.19
N GLU A 63 20.26 8.77 -12.05
CA GLU A 63 20.57 8.81 -13.47
C GLU A 63 19.51 8.01 -14.24
N ALA A 64 18.65 8.71 -14.98
CA ALA A 64 17.58 8.05 -15.74
C ALA A 64 18.16 7.06 -16.76
N GLY A 65 17.71 5.81 -16.71
CA GLY A 65 18.19 4.73 -17.58
C GLY A 65 19.42 3.97 -17.07
N ASN A 66 20.06 4.44 -15.98
CA ASN A 66 21.18 3.78 -15.31
C ASN A 66 21.05 3.85 -13.77
N HIS A 67 19.80 3.85 -13.30
CA HIS A 67 19.50 4.21 -11.91
C HIS A 67 19.84 3.14 -10.89
N PHE A 68 20.24 1.95 -11.32
CA PHE A 68 20.59 0.85 -10.44
C PHE A 68 21.61 -0.13 -11.05
N THR A 69 22.30 -0.88 -10.19
CA THR A 69 23.01 -2.11 -10.53
C THR A 69 22.69 -3.18 -9.49
N LEU A 70 22.40 -4.39 -9.96
CA LEU A 70 22.22 -5.55 -9.11
C LEU A 70 23.44 -6.48 -9.24
N GLY A 71 23.94 -6.94 -8.10
CA GLY A 71 24.93 -8.02 -8.04
C GLY A 71 24.31 -9.40 -8.20
N GLU A 72 25.17 -10.42 -8.08
CA GLU A 72 24.75 -11.83 -8.13
C GLU A 72 23.76 -12.18 -7.00
N PRO A 73 22.65 -12.87 -7.32
CA PRO A 73 21.66 -13.26 -6.33
C PRO A 73 22.22 -14.31 -5.37
N LYS A 74 21.98 -14.10 -4.07
CA LYS A 74 22.34 -15.06 -3.02
C LYS A 74 21.14 -15.28 -2.12
N ARG A 75 20.80 -16.55 -1.88
CA ARG A 75 19.77 -16.90 -0.90
C ARG A 75 20.32 -16.66 0.50
N VAL A 76 19.66 -15.79 1.27
CA VAL A 76 20.03 -15.45 2.64
C VAL A 76 18.80 -15.48 3.55
N ALA A 77 19.03 -15.65 4.86
CA ALA A 77 18.00 -15.42 5.87
C ALA A 77 17.81 -13.91 6.06
N LEU A 78 16.55 -13.46 6.06
CA LEU A 78 16.24 -12.04 6.23
C LEU A 78 16.54 -11.55 7.66
N GLU A 79 16.57 -12.45 8.65
CA GLU A 79 17.06 -12.16 10.01
C GLU A 79 18.51 -11.66 10.06
N SER A 80 19.29 -11.84 8.98
CA SER A 80 20.66 -11.33 8.90
C SER A 80 20.78 -9.84 8.53
N PHE A 81 19.65 -9.18 8.26
CA PHE A 81 19.56 -7.74 8.00
C PHE A 81 19.16 -6.98 9.25
N ASP A 82 19.63 -5.74 9.35
CA ASP A 82 19.22 -4.82 10.40
C ASP A 82 17.82 -4.25 10.10
N VAL A 83 17.54 -3.97 8.82
CA VAL A 83 16.29 -3.36 8.36
C VAL A 83 15.77 -4.02 7.09
N VAL A 84 14.46 -4.24 7.02
CA VAL A 84 13.71 -4.56 5.79
C VAL A 84 12.71 -3.44 5.51
N LEU A 85 12.83 -2.78 4.36
CA LEU A 85 11.84 -1.84 3.86
C LEU A 85 10.76 -2.60 3.10
N LEU A 86 9.55 -2.70 3.66
CA LEU A 86 8.36 -3.25 3.00
C LEU A 86 7.75 -2.16 2.10
N ARG A 87 8.10 -2.19 0.81
CA ARG A 87 7.84 -1.14 -0.17
C ARG A 87 7.23 -1.65 -1.48
N GLN A 88 6.53 -2.79 -1.40
CA GLN A 88 5.73 -3.28 -2.51
C GLN A 88 4.45 -2.45 -2.64
N ASP A 89 4.04 -2.21 -3.87
CA ASP A 89 2.80 -1.50 -4.19
C ASP A 89 1.57 -2.40 -3.94
N PRO A 90 0.37 -1.80 -3.76
CA PRO A 90 -0.90 -2.53 -3.85
C PRO A 90 -1.08 -3.24 -5.21
N PRO A 91 -2.00 -4.20 -5.33
CA PRO A 91 -3.19 -4.40 -4.50
C PRO A 91 -2.89 -5.07 -3.15
N PHE A 92 -3.72 -4.74 -2.15
CA PHE A 92 -3.70 -5.42 -0.86
C PHE A 92 -4.48 -6.74 -0.96
N ASP A 93 -3.82 -7.75 -1.52
CA ASP A 93 -4.38 -9.08 -1.79
C ASP A 93 -3.80 -10.16 -0.85
N LEU A 94 -4.16 -11.43 -1.08
CA LEU A 94 -3.63 -12.53 -0.27
C LEU A 94 -2.11 -12.70 -0.39
N ALA A 95 -1.49 -12.32 -1.52
CA ALA A 95 -0.04 -12.36 -1.66
C ALA A 95 0.60 -11.26 -0.79
N TYR A 96 0.06 -10.05 -0.80
CA TYR A 96 0.46 -8.95 0.09
C TYR A 96 0.32 -9.39 1.55
N ILE A 97 -0.86 -9.86 1.97
CA ILE A 97 -1.12 -10.30 3.35
C ILE A 97 -0.15 -11.41 3.76
N THR A 98 0.05 -12.42 2.90
CA THR A 98 0.99 -13.50 3.18
C THR A 98 2.41 -12.99 3.37
N SER A 99 2.87 -12.04 2.54
CA SER A 99 4.20 -11.43 2.70
C SER A 99 4.37 -10.78 4.07
N THR A 100 3.31 -10.13 4.60
CA THR A 100 3.36 -9.52 5.94
C THR A 100 3.44 -10.56 7.05
N HIS A 101 2.77 -11.72 6.93
CA HIS A 101 2.90 -12.82 7.90
C HIS A 101 4.29 -13.45 7.89
N LEU A 102 4.95 -13.47 6.72
CA LEU A 102 6.33 -13.93 6.63
C LEU A 102 7.27 -12.94 7.31
N LEU A 103 7.18 -11.65 6.97
CA LEU A 103 8.03 -10.61 7.55
C LEU A 103 7.78 -10.36 9.04
N GLU A 104 6.58 -10.61 9.55
CA GLU A 104 6.30 -10.55 10.98
C GLU A 104 7.20 -11.49 11.79
N ARG A 105 7.58 -12.66 11.23
CA ARG A 105 8.38 -13.66 11.94
C ARG A 105 9.78 -13.17 12.31
N ILE A 106 10.31 -12.20 11.57
CA ILE A 106 11.64 -11.64 11.81
C ILE A 106 11.59 -10.32 12.58
N HIS A 107 10.41 -9.69 12.68
CA HIS A 107 10.21 -8.48 13.45
C HIS A 107 10.05 -8.81 14.96
N PRO A 108 10.64 -8.05 15.90
CA PRO A 108 11.45 -6.85 15.73
C PRO A 108 12.96 -7.06 15.64
N ASN A 109 13.44 -8.32 15.65
CA ASN A 109 14.88 -8.61 15.58
C ASN A 109 15.54 -8.01 14.33
N THR A 110 14.87 -8.13 13.19
CA THR A 110 15.04 -7.27 12.03
C THR A 110 13.93 -6.22 12.04
N LEU A 111 14.29 -4.94 11.98
CA LEU A 111 13.31 -3.87 11.89
C LEU A 111 12.63 -3.94 10.51
N VAL A 112 11.35 -4.26 10.47
CA VAL A 112 10.58 -4.22 9.23
C VAL A 112 9.79 -2.92 9.23
N VAL A 113 9.96 -2.13 8.17
CA VAL A 113 9.31 -0.81 8.03
C VAL A 113 8.32 -0.87 6.89
N ASN A 114 7.01 -0.75 7.11
CA ASN A 114 6.33 -0.63 8.40
C ASN A 114 6.14 -1.99 9.11
N ASP A 115 5.74 -1.96 10.39
CA ASP A 115 5.40 -3.16 11.16
C ASP A 115 4.41 -4.04 10.38
N PRO A 116 4.75 -5.31 10.06
CA PRO A 116 3.95 -6.13 9.18
C PRO A 116 2.55 -6.42 9.73
N ALA A 117 2.40 -6.47 11.06
CA ALA A 117 1.10 -6.66 11.69
C ALA A 117 0.19 -5.46 11.55
N SER A 118 0.74 -4.28 11.70
CA SER A 118 0.05 -3.02 11.51
C SER A 118 -0.33 -2.82 10.05
N VAL A 119 0.57 -3.12 9.11
CA VAL A 119 0.26 -3.02 7.66
C VAL A 119 -0.96 -3.85 7.28
N ARG A 120 -1.08 -5.09 7.77
CA ARG A 120 -2.24 -5.93 7.45
C ARG A 120 -3.51 -5.59 8.23
N ASN A 121 -3.38 -5.04 9.44
CA ASN A 121 -4.50 -4.71 10.33
C ASN A 121 -4.95 -3.25 10.24
N ALA A 122 -4.27 -2.41 9.45
CA ALA A 122 -4.67 -1.03 9.15
C ALA A 122 -4.96 -0.82 7.66
N PRO A 123 -5.96 -1.51 7.05
CA PRO A 123 -6.30 -1.27 5.65
C PRO A 123 -6.77 0.17 5.47
N GLU A 124 -6.22 0.87 4.48
CA GLU A 124 -6.28 2.33 4.34
C GLU A 124 -7.67 2.95 4.52
N LYS A 125 -8.73 2.31 3.98
CA LYS A 125 -10.09 2.87 3.98
C LYS A 125 -10.93 2.50 5.19
N ILE A 126 -10.59 1.42 5.91
CA ILE A 126 -11.32 1.02 7.12
C ILE A 126 -10.66 1.56 8.37
N PHE A 127 -9.33 1.66 8.39
CA PHE A 127 -8.57 2.13 9.55
C PHE A 127 -8.96 3.55 9.97
N VAL A 128 -9.23 4.42 8.99
CA VAL A 128 -9.65 5.81 9.23
C VAL A 128 -11.00 5.92 9.93
N MET A 129 -11.83 4.87 9.91
CA MET A 129 -13.11 4.84 10.63
C MET A 129 -12.94 4.83 12.17
N ASN A 130 -11.71 4.70 12.68
CA ASN A 130 -11.39 4.95 14.08
C ASN A 130 -11.37 6.45 14.44
N PHE A 131 -11.40 7.33 13.44
CA PHE A 131 -11.37 8.80 13.58
C PHE A 131 -12.49 9.46 12.76
N PRO A 132 -13.76 9.04 12.93
CA PRO A 132 -14.87 9.50 12.10
C PRO A 132 -15.10 11.02 12.19
N GLU A 133 -14.71 11.65 13.29
CA GLU A 133 -14.77 13.10 13.51
C GLU A 133 -13.84 13.91 12.59
N LEU A 134 -12.82 13.27 12.03
CA LEU A 134 -11.89 13.88 11.07
C LEU A 134 -12.28 13.60 9.61
N MET A 135 -13.41 12.91 9.39
CA MET A 135 -13.84 12.45 8.07
C MET A 135 -15.20 13.04 7.69
N PRO A 136 -15.49 13.19 6.39
CA PRO A 136 -16.87 13.32 5.96
C PRO A 136 -17.68 12.09 6.39
N PRO A 137 -19.02 12.23 6.56
CA PRO A 137 -19.90 11.09 6.78
C PRO A 137 -19.59 9.96 5.80
N THR A 138 -19.39 8.76 6.32
CA THR A 138 -18.93 7.60 5.57
C THR A 138 -19.66 6.35 6.04
N LEU A 139 -20.22 5.60 5.09
CA LEU A 139 -20.82 4.28 5.24
C LEU A 139 -19.91 3.24 4.58
N ILE A 140 -19.72 2.11 5.25
CA ILE A 140 -19.11 0.91 4.67
C ILE A 140 -20.19 -0.17 4.56
N SER A 141 -20.69 -0.42 3.35
CA SER A 141 -21.79 -1.36 3.14
C SER A 141 -21.84 -1.91 1.72
N ARG A 142 -22.56 -3.03 1.58
CA ARG A 142 -23.04 -3.59 0.32
C ARG A 142 -24.56 -3.76 0.29
N ASP A 143 -25.22 -3.34 1.36
CA ASP A 143 -26.66 -3.40 1.53
C ASP A 143 -27.30 -2.22 0.78
N LEU A 144 -28.19 -2.53 -0.16
CA LEU A 144 -28.81 -1.54 -1.02
C LEU A 144 -29.67 -0.54 -0.24
N ASP A 145 -30.36 -1.00 0.81
CA ASP A 145 -31.28 -0.17 1.60
C ASP A 145 -30.49 0.80 2.47
N GLU A 146 -29.41 0.34 3.11
CA GLU A 146 -28.46 1.21 3.84
C GLU A 146 -27.85 2.27 2.91
N ILE A 147 -27.43 1.87 1.71
CA ILE A 147 -26.84 2.81 0.74
C ILE A 147 -27.87 3.84 0.27
N ASN A 148 -29.12 3.43 0.01
CA ASN A 148 -30.19 4.35 -0.38
C ASN A 148 -30.56 5.31 0.76
N SER A 149 -30.65 4.82 1.99
CA SER A 149 -30.88 5.64 3.18
C SER A 149 -29.80 6.71 3.33
N PHE A 150 -28.53 6.30 3.26
CA PHE A 150 -27.38 7.20 3.36
C PHE A 150 -27.33 8.25 2.24
N ARG A 151 -27.69 7.86 1.01
CA ARG A 151 -27.83 8.78 -0.13
C ARG A 151 -28.96 9.79 0.07
N ALA A 152 -30.09 9.36 0.63
CA ALA A 152 -31.20 10.26 0.94
C ALA A 152 -30.83 11.28 2.01
N GLU A 153 -30.04 10.88 3.02
CA GLU A 153 -29.57 11.75 4.10
C GLU A 153 -28.53 12.78 3.64
N HIS A 154 -27.53 12.36 2.85
CA HIS A 154 -26.38 13.20 2.53
C HIS A 154 -26.33 13.76 1.10
N GLY A 155 -27.28 13.35 0.25
CA GLY A 155 -27.39 13.80 -1.14
C GLY A 155 -26.31 13.20 -2.04
N ALA A 156 -25.41 14.02 -2.57
CA ALA A 156 -24.37 13.54 -3.46
C ALA A 156 -23.30 12.77 -2.67
N VAL A 157 -22.96 11.57 -3.14
CA VAL A 157 -21.98 10.69 -2.49
C VAL A 157 -20.89 10.26 -3.48
N VAL A 158 -19.79 9.77 -2.94
CA VAL A 158 -18.74 9.05 -3.64
C VAL A 158 -18.86 7.58 -3.29
N MET A 159 -18.89 6.71 -4.29
CA MET A 159 -18.90 5.27 -4.16
C MET A 159 -17.59 4.70 -4.73
N LYS A 160 -16.88 3.90 -3.94
CA LYS A 160 -15.57 3.33 -4.32
C LYS A 160 -15.31 1.97 -3.63
N PRO A 161 -14.51 1.08 -4.24
CA PRO A 161 -14.14 -0.19 -3.62
C PRO A 161 -13.33 0.01 -2.33
N LEU A 162 -13.50 -0.88 -1.36
CA LEU A 162 -12.78 -0.81 -0.10
C LEU A 162 -11.27 -1.08 -0.30
N HIS A 163 -10.91 -2.10 -1.10
CA HIS A 163 -9.52 -2.51 -1.32
C HIS A 163 -8.92 -2.03 -2.66
N GLY A 164 -9.60 -1.14 -3.39
CA GLY A 164 -9.09 -0.55 -4.63
C GLY A 164 -7.92 0.43 -4.41
N HIS A 165 -7.12 0.68 -5.44
CA HIS A 165 -5.97 1.61 -5.43
C HIS A 165 -6.03 2.59 -6.62
N GLY A 166 -5.21 3.65 -6.58
CA GLY A 166 -4.97 4.53 -7.74
C GLY A 166 -6.19 5.28 -8.29
N GLY A 167 -7.25 5.46 -7.52
CA GLY A 167 -8.49 6.11 -7.98
C GLY A 167 -9.35 5.25 -8.91
N ALA A 168 -9.03 3.96 -9.06
CA ALA A 168 -9.84 3.04 -9.83
C ALA A 168 -11.24 2.89 -9.22
N ALA A 169 -12.26 2.88 -10.09
CA ALA A 169 -13.67 2.71 -9.74
C ALA A 169 -14.19 3.71 -8.67
N VAL A 170 -13.75 4.97 -8.72
CA VAL A 170 -14.30 6.05 -7.88
C VAL A 170 -15.40 6.78 -8.64
N PHE A 171 -16.63 6.67 -8.17
CA PHE A 171 -17.80 7.28 -8.83
C PHE A 171 -18.46 8.31 -7.93
N ARG A 172 -18.79 9.47 -8.50
CA ARG A 172 -19.70 10.42 -7.86
C ARG A 172 -21.13 10.05 -8.25
N VAL A 173 -21.97 9.77 -7.26
CA VAL A 173 -23.38 9.45 -7.42
C VAL A 173 -24.22 10.63 -6.96
N MET A 174 -25.06 11.14 -7.84
CA MET A 174 -25.96 12.25 -7.53
C MET A 174 -27.21 11.77 -6.77
N PRO A 175 -27.94 12.66 -6.06
CA PRO A 175 -29.15 12.28 -5.33
C PRO A 175 -30.20 11.57 -6.20
N GLN A 176 -30.37 12.01 -7.44
CA GLN A 176 -31.31 11.45 -8.43
C GLN A 176 -30.55 10.89 -9.65
N ASP A 177 -29.53 10.09 -9.39
CA ASP A 177 -28.71 9.50 -10.45
C ASP A 177 -29.42 8.33 -11.13
N MET A 178 -29.81 8.50 -12.39
CA MET A 178 -30.47 7.46 -13.18
C MET A 178 -29.61 6.21 -13.39
N ASN A 179 -28.28 6.34 -13.26
CA ASN A 179 -27.36 5.23 -13.47
C ASN A 179 -27.05 4.45 -12.19
N PHE A 180 -27.61 4.85 -11.04
CA PHE A 180 -27.25 4.24 -9.76
C PHE A 180 -27.53 2.73 -9.72
N GLY A 181 -28.66 2.26 -10.28
CA GLY A 181 -28.98 0.83 -10.31
C GLY A 181 -27.92 0.03 -11.06
N SER A 182 -27.56 0.46 -12.27
CA SER A 182 -26.51 -0.20 -13.06
C SER A 182 -25.12 -0.12 -12.40
N LEU A 183 -24.82 0.99 -11.72
CA LEU A 183 -23.58 1.14 -10.96
C LEU A 183 -23.53 0.15 -9.78
N PHE A 184 -24.64 0.04 -9.05
CA PHE A 184 -24.78 -0.91 -7.94
C PHE A 184 -24.58 -2.34 -8.44
N ASP A 185 -25.26 -2.75 -9.51
CA ASP A 185 -25.13 -4.09 -10.08
C ASP A 185 -23.69 -4.40 -10.52
N MET A 186 -23.04 -3.45 -11.19
CA MET A 186 -21.64 -3.59 -11.59
C MET A 186 -20.73 -3.80 -10.36
N PHE A 187 -20.93 -3.03 -9.30
CA PHE A 187 -20.17 -3.19 -8.07
C PHE A 187 -20.47 -4.53 -7.38
N SER A 188 -21.74 -4.96 -7.31
CA SER A 188 -22.15 -6.24 -6.73
C SER A 188 -21.53 -7.46 -7.39
N VAL A 189 -21.30 -7.41 -8.70
CA VAL A 189 -20.64 -8.48 -9.46
C VAL A 189 -19.11 -8.39 -9.34
N THR A 190 -18.56 -7.17 -9.34
CA THR A 190 -17.12 -6.94 -9.44
C THR A 190 -16.41 -7.06 -8.09
N PHE A 191 -17.01 -6.53 -7.02
CA PHE A 191 -16.40 -6.41 -5.70
C PHE A 191 -17.22 -7.22 -4.69
N ARG A 192 -16.58 -8.23 -4.07
CA ARG A 192 -17.26 -9.14 -3.13
C ARG A 192 -17.37 -8.55 -1.74
N GLU A 193 -16.45 -7.67 -1.39
CA GLU A 193 -16.39 -6.94 -0.13
C GLU A 193 -17.41 -5.78 -0.07
N PRO A 194 -17.72 -5.25 1.13
CA PRO A 194 -18.42 -3.97 1.27
C PRO A 194 -17.67 -2.82 0.59
N TRP A 195 -18.39 -1.76 0.23
CA TRP A 195 -17.81 -0.60 -0.45
C TRP A 195 -17.82 0.61 0.46
N VAL A 196 -17.07 1.65 0.08
CA VAL A 196 -17.10 2.94 0.76
C VAL A 196 -18.09 3.85 0.05
N ILE A 197 -19.08 4.33 0.80
CA ILE A 197 -20.05 5.34 0.38
C ILE A 197 -19.84 6.55 1.27
N GLN A 198 -19.37 7.65 0.71
CA GLN A 198 -18.92 8.81 1.48
C GLN A 198 -19.60 10.07 0.95
N ARG A 199 -20.03 10.99 1.82
CA ARG A 199 -20.57 12.27 1.39
C ARG A 199 -19.57 12.98 0.46
N PHE A 200 -20.04 13.46 -0.69
CA PHE A 200 -19.18 14.18 -1.63
C PHE A 200 -18.77 15.54 -1.06
N LEU A 201 -17.48 15.87 -1.18
CA LEU A 201 -16.90 17.14 -0.78
C LEU A 201 -16.57 17.99 -2.02
N PRO A 202 -17.30 19.08 -2.30
CA PRO A 202 -17.00 19.98 -3.43
C PRO A 202 -15.60 20.59 -3.39
N GLU A 203 -14.99 20.67 -2.21
CA GLU A 203 -13.69 21.26 -1.95
C GLU A 203 -12.54 20.46 -2.60
N VAL A 204 -12.78 19.21 -3.01
CA VAL A 204 -11.78 18.38 -3.72
C VAL A 204 -11.24 19.06 -5.00
N LYS A 205 -12.00 20.01 -5.57
CA LYS A 205 -11.57 20.86 -6.70
C LYS A 205 -10.33 21.71 -6.39
N HIS A 206 -10.05 21.97 -5.11
CA HIS A 206 -8.87 22.71 -4.66
C HIS A 206 -7.63 21.82 -4.49
N GLY A 207 -7.76 20.52 -4.77
CA GLY A 207 -6.69 19.54 -4.66
C GLY A 207 -6.85 18.64 -3.44
N ASP A 208 -6.31 17.44 -3.57
CA ASP A 208 -6.14 16.48 -2.48
C ASP A 208 -4.72 16.64 -1.91
N LYS A 209 -4.61 16.79 -0.59
CA LYS A 209 -3.34 17.06 0.10
C LYS A 209 -2.77 15.75 0.63
N ARG A 210 -1.54 15.43 0.23
CA ARG A 210 -0.79 14.29 0.79
C ARG A 210 0.04 14.74 1.99
N ILE A 211 -0.27 14.21 3.17
CA ILE A 211 0.49 14.42 4.40
C ILE A 211 1.33 13.17 4.65
N ILE A 212 2.63 13.35 4.93
CA ILE A 212 3.55 12.27 5.28
C ILE A 212 3.89 12.44 6.76
N LEU A 213 3.70 11.37 7.53
CA LEU A 213 4.07 11.29 8.93
C LEU A 213 5.24 10.30 9.06
N VAL A 214 6.28 10.68 9.81
CA VAL A 214 7.46 9.84 10.03
C VAL A 214 7.62 9.66 11.53
N ASP A 215 7.36 8.43 12.00
CA ASP A 215 7.49 8.02 13.41
C ASP A 215 6.60 8.80 14.41
N GLY A 216 5.35 9.05 14.01
CA GLY A 216 4.35 9.68 14.89
C GLY A 216 4.67 11.13 15.23
#